data_AF-V9Z738-F1
#
_entry.id   AF-V9Z738-F1
#
_cell.length_a   1.000
_cell.length_b   1.000
_cell.length_c   1.000
_cell.angle_alpha   90.00
_cell.angle_beta   90.00
_cell.angle_gamma   90.00
#
_symmetry.space_group_name_H-M   'P 1'
#
loop_
_entity.id
_entity.type
_entity.pdbx_description
1 polymer ?
#
loop_
_entity_poly.entity_id
_entity_poly.type
_entity_poly.pdbx_seq_one_letter_code
_entity_poly.pdbx_strand_id
1 'polypeptide(L)'
;RTVEELIAKCREIVESEGERINEDEYVNDRDPSILRFLLASREEVSSVQLRDDLLSMLVAGHETTGSVLTWTSYLLSKDPSSLEKAHEEVDRVLGGRSPTYEDMKNLKYLTRCITESLRLYPHPPVLIRRALVADVLPGNYKVNAGQDIMISVYNVHHSSEVWER
;
A
#
# COMPACT_ATOMS: atom_id res chain seq x y z
N ARG A 1 5.76 17.28 19.59
CA ARG A 1 5.61 15.91 20.13
C ARG A 1 6.46 15.01 19.28
N THR A 2 7.50 14.41 19.84
CA THR A 2 8.39 13.50 19.10
C THR A 2 7.76 12.12 18.99
N VAL A 3 8.18 11.32 18.00
CA VAL A 3 7.69 9.94 17.82
C VAL A 3 8.02 9.07 19.06
N GLU A 4 9.13 9.36 19.72
CA GLU A 4 9.58 8.67 20.94
C GLU A 4 8.64 8.93 22.14
N GLU A 5 8.15 10.16 22.31
CA GLU A 5 7.15 10.49 23.33
C GLU A 5 5.82 9.75 23.10
N LEU A 6 5.41 9.57 21.83
CA LEU A 6 4.22 8.81 21.47
C LEU A 6 4.39 7.32 21.79
N ILE A 7 5.54 6.74 21.46
CA ILE A 7 5.85 5.33 21.76
C ILE A 7 5.85 5.07 23.28
N ALA A 8 6.50 5.94 24.06
CA ALA A 8 6.53 5.81 25.51
C ALA A 8 5.12 5.88 26.12
N LYS A 9 4.31 6.85 25.68
CA LYS A 9 2.93 6.99 26.16
C LYS A 9 2.05 5.80 25.77
N CYS A 10 2.15 5.30 24.54
CA CYS A 10 1.39 4.12 24.13
C CYS A 10 1.81 2.85 24.89
N ARG A 11 3.10 2.71 25.23
CA ARG A 11 3.60 1.60 26.07
C ARG A 11 2.98 1.63 27.47
N GLU A 12 3.00 2.78 28.13
CA GLU A 12 2.39 2.94 29.46
C GLU A 12 0.90 2.56 29.46
N ILE A 13 0.17 2.96 28.41
CA ILE A 13 -1.27 2.63 28.27
C ILE A 13 -1.45 1.10 28.12
N VAL A 14 -0.67 0.44 27.25
CA VAL A 14 -0.76 -1.02 27.04
C VAL A 14 -0.42 -1.80 28.32
N GLU A 15 0.63 -1.39 29.02
CA GLU A 15 1.04 -2.02 30.28
C GLU A 15 -0.03 -1.86 31.37
N SER A 16 -0.65 -0.67 31.45
CA SER A 16 -1.71 -0.37 32.43
C SER A 16 -3.01 -1.13 32.18
N GLU A 17 -3.35 -1.38 30.91
CA GLU A 17 -4.59 -2.06 30.52
C GLU A 17 -4.47 -3.59 30.62
N GLY A 18 -3.26 -4.14 30.72
CA GLY A 18 -3.03 -5.58 30.93
C GLY A 18 -3.55 -6.47 29.81
N GLU A 19 -3.96 -5.89 28.68
CA GLU A 19 -4.58 -6.57 27.54
C GLU A 19 -3.57 -7.48 26.85
N ARG A 20 -3.92 -8.75 26.73
CA ARG A 20 -3.23 -9.71 25.86
C ARG A 20 -4.11 -9.93 24.63
N ILE A 21 -3.47 -10.00 23.47
CA ILE A 21 -4.11 -10.51 22.26
C ILE A 21 -4.44 -11.99 22.53
N ASN A 22 -5.72 -12.30 22.77
CA ASN A 22 -6.23 -13.66 22.58
C ASN A 22 -6.46 -13.84 21.07
N GLU A 23 -6.31 -15.07 20.58
CA GLU A 23 -6.18 -15.43 19.14
C GLU A 23 -7.33 -14.96 18.22
N ASP A 24 -8.44 -14.45 18.76
CA ASP A 24 -9.58 -13.95 17.99
C ASP A 24 -9.76 -12.43 18.18
N GLU A 25 -9.43 -11.68 17.12
CA GLU A 25 -9.73 -10.25 16.87
C GLU A 25 -9.28 -9.23 17.96
N TYR A 26 -8.02 -8.81 17.89
CA TYR A 26 -7.61 -7.55 18.54
C TYR A 26 -8.00 -6.34 17.68
N VAL A 27 -9.17 -5.75 17.96
CA VAL A 27 -9.50 -4.37 17.56
C VAL A 27 -9.76 -3.58 18.84
N ASN A 28 -8.81 -2.73 19.23
CA ASN A 28 -9.06 -1.77 20.29
C ASN A 28 -9.90 -0.61 19.72
N ASP A 29 -11.17 -0.54 20.11
CA ASP A 29 -12.11 0.48 19.63
C ASP A 29 -11.69 1.93 19.96
N ARG A 30 -10.83 2.13 20.96
CA ARG A 30 -10.35 3.47 21.37
C ARG A 30 -9.11 3.92 20.60
N ASP A 31 -8.21 2.99 20.29
CA ASP A 31 -6.98 3.25 19.53
C ASP A 31 -6.70 2.10 18.55
N PRO A 32 -7.33 2.13 17.35
CA PRO A 32 -7.14 1.10 16.31
C PRO A 32 -5.86 1.35 15.49
N SER A 33 -4.80 1.87 16.12
CA SER A 33 -3.52 2.10 15.43
C SER A 33 -2.65 0.84 15.38
N ILE A 34 -1.83 0.77 14.33
CA ILE A 34 -0.83 -0.30 14.17
C ILE A 34 0.19 -0.26 15.33
N LEU A 35 0.54 0.93 15.82
CA LEU A 35 1.40 1.08 17.00
C LEU A 35 0.78 0.39 18.23
N ARG A 36 -0.52 0.60 18.49
CA ARG A 36 -1.20 -0.04 19.60
C ARG A 36 -1.22 -1.56 19.45
N PHE A 37 -1.49 -2.06 18.25
CA PHE A 37 -1.46 -3.49 17.93
C PHE A 37 -0.08 -4.11 18.21
N LEU A 38 1.00 -3.49 17.70
CA LEU A 38 2.38 -3.99 17.88
C LEU A 38 2.85 -3.96 19.34
N LEU A 39 2.37 -3.02 20.15
CA LEU A 39 2.68 -3.00 21.57
C LEU A 39 1.91 -4.07 22.34
N ALA A 40 0.65 -4.33 21.98
CA ALA A 40 -0.18 -5.36 22.59
C ALA A 40 0.31 -6.79 22.28
N SER A 41 0.96 -7.02 21.12
CA SER A 41 1.55 -8.31 20.77
C SER A 41 2.76 -8.71 21.62
N ARG A 42 3.34 -7.77 22.39
CA ARG A 42 4.50 -7.98 23.28
C ARG A 42 5.70 -8.64 22.61
N GLU A 43 5.93 -8.39 21.32
CA GLU A 43 7.19 -8.78 20.69
C GLU A 43 8.34 -7.99 21.35
N GLU A 44 9.47 -8.65 21.63
CA GLU A 44 10.67 -8.00 22.18
C GLU A 44 11.32 -7.09 21.11
N VAL A 45 10.71 -5.94 20.88
CA VAL A 45 11.17 -4.94 19.90
C VAL A 45 11.62 -3.69 20.64
N SER A 46 12.83 -3.21 20.33
CA SER A 46 13.34 -1.96 20.89
C SER A 46 12.49 -0.76 20.44
N SER A 47 12.40 0.29 21.27
CA SER A 47 11.66 1.51 20.89
C SER A 47 12.17 2.15 19.60
N VAL A 48 13.48 1.99 19.32
CA VAL A 48 14.13 2.48 18.10
C VAL A 48 13.65 1.70 16.89
N GLN A 49 13.64 0.37 16.97
CA GLN A 49 13.15 -0.47 15.87
C GLN A 49 11.67 -0.18 15.57
N LEU A 50 10.82 -0.10 16.60
CA LEU A 50 9.41 0.22 16.42
C LEU A 50 9.18 1.59 15.77
N ARG A 51 9.98 2.59 16.15
CA ARG A 51 9.95 3.92 15.52
C ARG A 51 10.32 3.82 14.04
N ASP A 52 11.39 3.10 13.72
CA ASP A 52 11.91 3.01 12.36
C ASP A 52 10.93 2.21 11.46
N ASP A 53 10.28 1.17 11.99
CA ASP A 53 9.23 0.42 11.30
C ASP A 53 8.02 1.30 10.99
N LEU A 54 7.53 2.08 11.97
CA LEU A 54 6.40 3.00 11.78
C LEU A 54 6.72 4.13 10.78
N LEU A 55 7.95 4.65 10.83
CA LEU A 55 8.41 5.65 9.86
C LEU A 55 8.49 5.06 8.44
N SER A 56 8.97 3.82 8.31
CA SER A 56 9.01 3.11 7.03
C SER A 56 7.59 2.94 6.46
N MET A 57 6.62 2.51 7.27
CA MET A 57 5.22 2.38 6.85
C MET A 57 4.59 3.72 6.45
N LEU A 58 4.86 4.79 7.20
CA LEU A 58 4.37 6.14 6.89
C LEU A 58 4.86 6.60 5.52
N VAL A 59 6.16 6.49 5.26
CA VAL A 59 6.75 6.88 3.98
C VAL A 59 6.21 6.00 2.85
N ALA A 60 6.15 4.68 3.05
CA ALA A 60 5.68 3.74 2.05
C ALA A 60 4.21 3.94 1.66
N GLY A 61 3.34 4.32 2.61
CA GLY A 61 1.90 4.47 2.38
C GLY A 61 1.44 5.86 1.93
N HIS A 62 2.22 6.91 2.21
CA HIS A 62 1.80 8.29 1.99
C HIS A 62 1.92 8.73 0.52
N GLU A 63 3.14 8.81 0.00
CA GLU A 63 3.38 9.37 -1.34
C GLU A 63 2.86 8.46 -2.46
N THR A 64 2.92 7.15 -2.26
CA THR A 64 2.47 6.14 -3.22
C THR A 64 0.96 6.26 -3.46
N THR A 65 0.15 6.23 -2.39
CA THR A 65 -1.32 6.35 -2.47
C THR A 65 -1.74 7.72 -3.01
N GLY A 66 -1.07 8.80 -2.58
CA GLY A 66 -1.31 10.15 -3.10
C GLY A 66 -1.06 10.25 -4.61
N SER A 67 0.01 9.61 -5.11
CA SER A 67 0.33 9.56 -6.54
C SER A 67 -0.72 8.76 -7.32
N VAL A 68 -1.18 7.61 -6.79
CA VAL A 68 -2.25 6.81 -7.42
C VAL A 68 -3.52 7.62 -7.59
N LEU A 69 -3.96 8.32 -6.54
CA LEU A 69 -5.17 9.17 -6.61
C LEU A 69 -5.00 10.33 -7.60
N THR A 70 -3.80 10.91 -7.65
CA THR A 70 -3.47 11.99 -8.58
C THR A 70 -3.60 11.53 -10.04
N TRP A 71 -2.96 10.42 -10.40
CA TRP A 71 -3.00 9.88 -11.76
C TRP A 71 -4.37 9.32 -12.12
N THR A 72 -5.08 8.69 -11.18
CA THR A 72 -6.45 8.21 -11.41
C THR A 72 -7.37 9.39 -11.74
N SER A 73 -7.31 10.46 -10.95
CA SER A 73 -8.11 11.67 -11.17
C SER A 73 -7.75 12.34 -12.49
N TYR A 74 -6.46 12.43 -12.82
CA TYR A 74 -5.98 12.93 -14.11
C TYR A 74 -6.55 12.12 -15.28
N LEU A 75 -6.44 10.79 -15.25
CA LEU A 75 -6.93 9.92 -16.31
C LEU A 75 -8.44 10.01 -16.49
N LEU A 76 -9.21 10.01 -15.40
CA LEU A 76 -10.66 10.20 -15.47
C LEU A 76 -11.04 11.57 -16.04
N SER A 77 -10.29 12.63 -15.72
CA SER A 77 -10.52 13.96 -16.31
C SER A 77 -10.28 14.01 -17.83
N LYS A 78 -9.52 13.05 -18.37
CA LYS A 78 -9.19 12.93 -19.79
C LYS A 78 -10.18 12.07 -20.57
N ASP A 79 -10.97 11.23 -19.90
CA ASP A 79 -12.00 10.37 -20.49
C ASP A 79 -13.35 10.58 -19.79
N PRO A 80 -14.21 11.49 -20.31
CA PRO A 80 -15.52 11.75 -19.75
C PRO A 80 -16.41 10.51 -19.65
N SER A 81 -16.27 9.54 -20.57
CA SER A 81 -17.09 8.32 -20.54
C SER A 81 -16.76 7.44 -19.34
N SER A 82 -15.46 7.28 -19.03
CA SER A 82 -15.03 6.55 -17.84
C SER A 82 -15.41 7.28 -16.56
N LEU A 83 -15.29 8.61 -16.55
CA LEU A 83 -15.71 9.41 -15.40
C LEU A 83 -17.21 9.26 -15.11
N GLU A 84 -18.06 9.35 -16.13
CA GLU A 84 -19.52 9.16 -16.01
C GLU A 84 -19.86 7.78 -15.44
N LYS A 85 -19.27 6.70 -15.98
CA LYS A 85 -19.48 5.33 -15.47
C LYS A 85 -19.03 5.15 -14.02
N ALA A 86 -17.93 5.79 -13.63
CA ALA A 86 -17.45 5.75 -12.24
C ALA A 86 -18.43 6.47 -11.30
N HIS A 87 -18.95 7.64 -11.69
CA HIS A 87 -19.98 8.34 -10.94
C HIS A 87 -21.28 7.54 -10.83
N GLU A 88 -21.78 6.99 -11.94
CA GLU A 88 -22.98 6.14 -11.93
C GLU A 88 -22.84 4.94 -10.99
N GLU A 89 -21.66 4.30 -10.95
CA GLU A 89 -21.42 3.20 -10.01
C GLU A 89 -21.45 3.68 -8.55
N VAL A 90 -20.77 4.80 -8.25
CA VAL A 90 -20.72 5.38 -6.90
C VAL A 90 -22.13 5.78 -6.44
N ASP A 91 -22.90 6.46 -7.28
CA ASP A 91 -24.26 6.90 -6.97
C ASP A 91 -25.19 5.70 -6.74
N ARG A 92 -25.09 4.67 -7.57
CA ARG A 92 -25.90 3.45 -7.45
C ARG A 92 -25.57 2.65 -6.19
N VAL A 93 -24.29 2.51 -5.84
CA VAL A 93 -23.83 1.65 -4.73
C VAL A 93 -23.94 2.37 -3.37
N LEU A 94 -23.60 3.66 -3.33
CA LEU A 94 -23.53 4.43 -2.09
C LEU A 94 -24.75 5.32 -1.87
N GLY A 95 -25.37 5.87 -2.92
CA GLY A 95 -26.52 6.76 -2.78
C GLY A 95 -26.25 7.98 -1.88
N GLY A 96 -25.01 8.49 -1.89
CA GLY A 96 -24.59 9.64 -1.08
C GLY A 96 -24.10 9.33 0.35
N ARG A 97 -24.12 8.07 0.79
CA ARG A 97 -23.55 7.68 2.10
C ARG A 97 -22.03 7.46 2.01
N SER A 98 -21.36 7.48 3.17
CA SER A 98 -19.94 7.08 3.25
C SER A 98 -19.76 5.59 2.94
N PRO A 99 -18.68 5.19 2.24
CA PRO A 99 -18.41 3.78 1.97
C PRO A 99 -18.11 2.99 3.25
N THR A 100 -18.52 1.73 3.26
CA THR A 100 -18.17 0.72 4.27
C THR A 100 -17.25 -0.35 3.67
N TYR A 101 -16.65 -1.20 4.50
CA TYR A 101 -15.83 -2.32 4.03
C TYR A 101 -16.59 -3.25 3.07
N GLU A 102 -17.86 -3.52 3.35
CA GLU A 102 -18.69 -4.40 2.52
C GLU A 102 -18.97 -3.84 1.12
N ASP A 103 -18.89 -2.52 0.94
CA ASP A 103 -19.15 -1.85 -0.34
C ASP A 103 -18.00 -1.99 -1.33
N MET A 104 -16.78 -2.24 -0.83
CA MET A 104 -15.59 -2.31 -1.67
C MET A 104 -15.73 -3.38 -2.75
N LYS A 105 -16.45 -4.48 -2.48
CA LYS A 105 -16.73 -5.54 -3.46
C LYS A 105 -17.69 -5.12 -4.58
N ASN A 106 -18.46 -4.04 -4.36
CA ASN A 106 -19.48 -3.53 -5.27
C ASN A 106 -18.98 -2.34 -6.11
N LEU A 107 -17.93 -1.63 -5.68
CA LEU A 107 -17.27 -0.54 -6.42
C LEU A 107 -16.26 -1.09 -7.45
N LYS A 108 -16.75 -1.96 -8.34
CA LYS A 108 -15.91 -2.75 -9.25
C LYS A 108 -15.27 -1.88 -10.32
N TYR A 109 -16.04 -1.02 -10.97
CA TYR A 109 -15.59 -0.15 -12.04
C TYR A 109 -14.56 0.86 -11.52
N LEU A 110 -14.85 1.53 -10.40
CA LEU A 110 -13.90 2.45 -9.78
C LEU A 110 -12.59 1.74 -9.41
N THR A 111 -12.67 0.50 -8.89
CA THR A 111 -11.48 -0.33 -8.63
C THR A 111 -10.70 -0.62 -9.92
N ARG A 112 -11.38 -0.86 -11.05
CA ARG A 112 -10.72 -1.02 -12.36
C ARG A 112 -10.06 0.27 -12.83
N CYS A 113 -10.67 1.44 -12.63
CA CYS A 113 -10.05 2.72 -12.95
C CYS A 113 -8.74 2.94 -12.18
N ILE A 114 -8.73 2.65 -10.87
CA ILE A 114 -7.50 2.73 -10.05
C ILE A 114 -6.46 1.70 -10.53
N THR A 115 -6.89 0.47 -10.81
CA THR A 115 -6.01 -0.59 -11.31
C THR A 115 -5.37 -0.21 -12.64
N GLU A 116 -6.14 0.39 -13.55
CA GLU A 116 -5.66 0.85 -14.85
C GLU A 116 -4.74 2.07 -14.70
N SER A 117 -5.02 2.96 -13.75
CA SER A 117 -4.10 4.04 -13.39
C SER A 117 -2.77 3.50 -12.88
N LEU A 118 -2.76 2.45 -12.06
CA LEU A 118 -1.54 1.80 -11.59
C LEU A 118 -0.78 1.08 -12.71
N ARG A 119 -1.50 0.57 -13.72
CA ARG A 119 -0.88 0.01 -14.92
C ARG A 119 -0.14 1.11 -15.68
N LEU A 120 -0.82 2.22 -16.00
CA LEU A 120 -0.26 3.34 -16.76
C LEU A 120 0.78 4.17 -15.98
N TYR A 121 0.64 4.25 -14.66
CA TYR A 121 1.52 5.02 -13.79
C TYR A 121 1.88 4.19 -12.54
N PRO A 122 2.81 3.22 -12.67
CA PRO A 122 3.27 2.41 -11.54
C PRO A 122 4.15 3.22 -10.58
N HIS A 123 3.96 2.99 -9.28
CA HIS A 123 4.72 3.64 -8.21
C HIS A 123 5.35 2.58 -7.28
N PRO A 124 6.68 2.41 -7.28
CA PRO A 124 7.66 3.07 -8.15
C PRO A 124 7.62 2.53 -9.60
N PRO A 125 8.12 3.30 -10.60
CA PRO A 125 8.17 2.84 -11.99
C PRO A 125 9.27 1.81 -12.25
N VAL A 126 10.25 1.70 -11.36
CA VAL A 126 11.37 0.76 -11.41
C VAL A 126 11.54 0.07 -10.06
N LEU A 127 11.83 -1.23 -10.08
CA LEU A 127 12.22 -2.00 -8.90
C LEU A 127 13.71 -2.34 -8.99
N ILE A 128 14.43 -2.10 -7.91
CA ILE A 128 15.88 -2.34 -7.83
C ILE A 128 16.15 -3.62 -7.04
N ARG A 129 17.05 -4.46 -7.54
CA ARG A 129 17.54 -5.69 -6.91
C ARG A 129 19.05 -5.81 -7.12
N ARG A 130 19.70 -6.67 -6.33
CA ARG A 130 21.10 -7.06 -6.51
C ARG A 130 21.21 -8.57 -6.43
N ALA A 131 21.90 -9.18 -7.40
CA ALA A 131 22.20 -10.60 -7.38
C ALA A 131 23.17 -10.90 -6.22
N LEU A 132 22.77 -11.73 -5.26
CA LEU A 132 23.64 -12.12 -4.14
C LEU A 132 24.64 -13.20 -4.54
N VAL A 133 24.26 -14.05 -5.50
CA VAL A 133 25.08 -15.11 -6.09
C VAL A 133 24.98 -15.05 -7.61
N ALA A 134 25.91 -15.70 -8.32
CA ALA A 134 25.80 -15.83 -9.77
C ALA A 134 24.57 -16.66 -10.14
N ASP A 135 23.87 -16.25 -11.19
CA ASP A 135 22.60 -16.85 -11.60
C ASP A 135 22.40 -16.74 -13.13
N VAL A 136 21.41 -17.46 -13.66
CA VAL A 136 21.04 -17.44 -15.09
C VAL A 136 19.55 -17.11 -15.22
N LEU A 137 19.26 -15.93 -15.76
CA LEU A 137 17.91 -15.45 -16.01
C LEU A 137 17.26 -16.18 -17.20
N PRO A 138 15.92 -16.20 -17.30
CA PRO A 138 15.21 -16.67 -18.49
C PRO A 138 15.74 -16.00 -19.76
N GLY A 139 15.94 -16.78 -20.83
CA GLY A 139 16.68 -16.33 -22.02
C GLY A 139 18.19 -16.60 -21.98
N ASN A 140 18.66 -17.34 -20.97
CA ASN A 140 20.06 -17.77 -20.80
C ASN A 140 21.03 -16.60 -20.56
N TYR A 141 20.55 -15.52 -19.94
CA TYR A 141 21.38 -14.36 -19.57
C TYR A 141 22.03 -14.60 -18.21
N LYS A 142 23.37 -14.64 -18.18
CA LYS A 142 24.13 -14.85 -16.95
C LYS A 142 24.30 -13.54 -16.19
N VAL A 143 24.07 -13.56 -14.88
CA VAL A 143 24.36 -12.47 -13.96
C VAL A 143 25.37 -12.93 -12.92
N ASN A 144 26.29 -12.04 -12.55
CA ASN A 144 27.30 -12.35 -11.52
C ASN A 144 26.82 -11.90 -10.14
N ALA A 145 27.40 -12.48 -9.09
CA ALA A 145 27.23 -11.98 -7.74
C ALA A 145 27.64 -10.51 -7.65
N GLY A 146 26.81 -9.69 -6.99
CA GLY A 146 26.98 -8.25 -6.86
C GLY A 146 26.36 -7.42 -7.98
N GLN A 147 25.83 -8.02 -9.04
CA GLN A 147 25.24 -7.28 -10.16
C GLN A 147 23.90 -6.63 -9.78
N ASP A 148 23.79 -5.32 -10.02
CA ASP A 148 22.53 -4.57 -9.85
C ASP A 148 21.57 -4.83 -11.01
N ILE A 149 20.29 -5.01 -10.68
CA ILE A 149 19.20 -5.33 -11.60
C ILE A 149 18.10 -4.29 -11.43
N MET A 150 17.67 -3.71 -12.55
CA MET A 150 16.54 -2.80 -12.61
C MET A 150 15.41 -3.43 -13.40
N ILE A 151 14.26 -3.63 -12.76
CA ILE A 151 13.05 -4.11 -13.40
C ILE A 151 12.17 -2.90 -13.69
N SER A 152 12.06 -2.50 -14.95
CA SER A 152 11.18 -1.40 -15.37
C SER A 152 9.73 -1.87 -15.44
N VAL A 153 8.99 -1.67 -14.36
CA VAL A 153 7.55 -1.94 -14.28
C VAL A 153 6.82 -1.08 -15.30
N TYR A 154 7.23 0.18 -15.47
CA TYR A 154 6.70 1.07 -16.48
C TYR A 154 6.78 0.48 -17.89
N ASN A 155 7.95 -0.05 -18.30
CA ASN A 155 8.11 -0.64 -19.62
C ASN A 155 7.25 -1.89 -19.80
N VAL A 156 7.21 -2.76 -18.80
CA VAL A 156 6.38 -3.98 -18.84
C VAL A 156 4.90 -3.62 -19.00
N HIS A 157 4.43 -2.62 -18.25
CA HIS A 157 3.03 -2.18 -18.29
C HIS A 157 2.64 -1.47 -19.61
N HIS A 158 3.60 -0.93 -20.38
CA HIS A 158 3.35 -0.24 -21.66
C HIS A 158 3.80 -1.04 -22.89
N SER A 159 4.38 -2.22 -22.70
CA SER A 159 4.87 -3.06 -23.78
C SER A 159 3.72 -3.59 -24.63
N SER A 160 3.79 -3.39 -25.94
CA SER A 160 2.84 -3.99 -26.90
C SER A 160 2.96 -5.52 -26.99
N GLU A 161 4.08 -6.08 -26.51
CA GLU A 161 4.28 -7.53 -26.42
C GLU A 161 3.53 -8.14 -25.22
N VAL A 162 3.08 -7.31 -24.27
CA VAL A 162 2.41 -7.74 -23.04
C VAL A 162 0.94 -7.30 -23.01
N TRP A 163 0.65 -6.09 -23.51
CA TRP A 163 -0.68 -5.51 -23.50
C TRP A 163 -1.15 -5.16 -24.91
N GLU A 164 -2.35 -5.61 -25.25
CA GLU A 164 -3.07 -5.16 -26.44
C GLU A 164 -3.42 -3.66 -26.28
N ARG A 165 -3.37 -2.91 -27.40
CA ARG A 165 -3.69 -1.47 -27.45
C ARG A 165 -5.09 -1.22 -27.98
#